data_AF-A0A4R6LYZ4-F1
#
_entry.id   AF-A0A4R6LYZ4-F1
#
_cell.length_a   1.000
_cell.length_b   1.000
_cell.length_c   1.000
_cell.angle_alpha   90.00
_cell.angle_beta   90.00
_cell.angle_gamma   90.00
#
_symmetry.space_group_name_H-M   'P 1'
#
loop_
_entity.id
_entity.type
_entity.pdbx_description
1 polymer ?
#
loop_
_entity_poly.entity_id
_entity_poly.type
_entity_poly.pdbx_seq_one_letter_code
_entity_poly.pdbx_strand_id
1 'polypeptide(L)'
;MKRLFLTLFIMQILVARSQEKNLDRNSISTIIGVIDKRDSNCLSEIERAKMDFKFEEIFYYIEPEGYLDSDYKRHHPYLKKLLKEKQIEFCYSPEVEFSLYRIGNKVESYPAVTNCYYKASNELLNLKYGHNFTKQIERTADSLYVISRIETPFEYPNGVDNYCMIYPNATEFLDQKKQILKDFFTVFRFPSGFIKSINQRDFFAKTNFIIKRDSKISDINIEINFTNPENTKFSDSIVSQLRAFIENANWKAAVSSGVIVNSKFQINFYN
;
A
#
# COMPACT_ATOMS: atom_id res chain seq x y z
N MET A 1 -26.05 35.37 -27.27
CA MET A 1 -25.83 34.14 -26.45
C MET A 1 -25.89 32.84 -27.25
N LYS A 2 -26.93 32.54 -28.05
CA LYS A 2 -27.02 31.27 -28.80
C LYS A 2 -25.88 30.98 -29.79
N ARG A 3 -25.35 32.00 -30.49
CA ARG A 3 -24.21 31.84 -31.41
C ARG A 3 -22.88 31.54 -30.70
N LEU A 4 -22.67 32.09 -29.49
CA LEU A 4 -21.45 31.88 -28.71
C LEU A 4 -21.36 30.45 -28.14
N PHE A 5 -22.52 29.92 -27.72
CA PHE A 5 -22.64 28.52 -27.27
C PHE A 5 -22.39 27.52 -28.40
N LEU A 6 -22.89 27.80 -29.62
CA LEU A 6 -22.65 26.93 -30.76
C LEU A 6 -21.15 26.88 -31.14
N THR A 7 -20.47 28.02 -31.10
CA THR A 7 -19.01 28.07 -31.34
C THR A 7 -18.20 27.38 -30.25
N LEU A 8 -18.60 27.49 -28.98
CA LEU A 8 -17.96 26.79 -27.86
C LEU A 8 -18.18 25.27 -27.95
N PHE A 9 -19.37 24.83 -28.35
CA PHE A 9 -19.70 23.43 -28.52
C PHE A 9 -18.95 22.80 -29.70
N ILE A 10 -18.84 23.53 -30.82
CA ILE A 10 -18.03 23.09 -31.99
C ILE A 10 -16.53 23.04 -31.63
N MET A 11 -16.01 24.02 -30.88
CA MET A 11 -14.63 24.00 -30.38
C MET A 11 -14.38 22.79 -29.45
N GLN A 12 -15.31 22.46 -28.55
CA GLN A 12 -15.19 21.29 -27.68
C GLN A 12 -15.17 19.97 -28.48
N ILE A 13 -16.00 19.84 -29.53
CA ILE A 13 -15.98 18.67 -30.41
C ILE A 13 -14.68 18.57 -31.21
N LEU A 14 -14.15 19.71 -31.68
CA LEU A 14 -12.87 19.76 -32.40
C LEU A 14 -11.67 19.46 -31.48
N VAL A 15 -11.69 19.90 -30.23
CA VAL A 15 -10.67 19.58 -29.23
C VAL A 15 -10.74 18.11 -28.80
N ALA A 16 -11.95 17.54 -28.64
CA ALA A 16 -12.12 16.10 -28.37
C ALA A 16 -11.61 15.24 -29.53
N ARG A 17 -11.92 15.60 -30.79
CA ARG A 17 -11.40 14.92 -31.99
C ARG A 17 -9.89 15.15 -32.21
N SER A 18 -9.34 16.25 -31.71
CA SER A 18 -7.89 16.52 -31.74
C SER A 18 -7.15 15.67 -30.70
N GLN A 19 -7.76 15.38 -29.56
CA GLN A 19 -7.17 14.49 -28.54
C GLN A 19 -7.17 13.03 -28.99
N GLU A 20 -8.14 12.59 -29.81
CA GLU A 20 -8.13 11.26 -30.45
C GLU A 20 -7.05 11.10 -31.55
N LYS A 21 -6.43 12.18 -32.05
CA LYS A 21 -5.60 12.17 -33.27
C LYS A 21 -4.08 12.20 -33.09
N ASN A 22 -3.58 12.06 -31.87
CA ASN A 22 -2.14 11.91 -31.59
C ASN A 22 -1.78 10.53 -31.01
N LEU A 23 -2.51 9.49 -31.39
CA LEU A 23 -1.97 8.13 -31.35
C LEU A 23 -0.84 8.06 -32.39
N ASP A 24 0.38 7.71 -31.94
CA ASP A 24 1.50 7.38 -32.82
C ASP A 24 0.99 6.46 -33.95
N ARG A 25 1.46 6.64 -35.19
CA ARG A 25 1.03 5.82 -36.35
C ARG A 25 1.18 4.32 -36.07
N ASN A 26 2.10 3.97 -35.19
CA ASN A 26 2.38 2.61 -34.76
C ASN A 26 1.58 2.15 -33.54
N SER A 27 0.55 2.86 -33.09
CA SER A 27 -0.24 2.50 -31.91
C SER A 27 -1.69 2.13 -32.22
N ILE A 28 -2.27 1.22 -31.43
CA ILE A 28 -3.65 0.74 -31.54
C ILE A 28 -4.29 0.68 -30.15
N SER A 29 -5.55 1.11 -30.04
CA SER A 29 -6.33 1.00 -28.80
C SER A 29 -6.91 -0.41 -28.67
N THR A 30 -6.76 -1.01 -27.49
CA THR A 30 -7.26 -2.35 -27.15
C THR A 30 -8.00 -2.33 -25.81
N ILE A 31 -8.51 -3.49 -25.37
CA ILE A 31 -9.17 -3.63 -24.06
C ILE A 31 -8.23 -3.43 -22.87
N ILE A 32 -6.92 -3.63 -23.06
CA ILE A 32 -5.90 -3.41 -22.01
C ILE A 32 -5.15 -2.08 -22.17
N GLY A 33 -5.65 -1.18 -23.03
CA GLY A 33 -5.06 0.13 -23.31
C GLY A 33 -4.41 0.23 -24.69
N VAL A 34 -3.54 1.23 -24.85
CA VAL A 34 -2.85 1.52 -26.12
C VAL A 34 -1.60 0.65 -26.25
N ILE A 35 -1.46 -0.03 -27.39
CA ILE A 35 -0.38 -0.99 -27.66
C ILE A 35 0.30 -0.63 -28.98
N ASP A 36 1.60 -0.91 -29.10
CA ASP A 36 2.31 -0.80 -30.38
C ASP A 36 1.85 -1.91 -31.35
N LYS A 37 1.51 -1.55 -32.60
CA LYS A 37 1.08 -2.47 -33.65
C LYS A 37 2.13 -3.53 -34.00
N ARG A 38 3.41 -3.27 -33.68
CA ARG A 38 4.51 -4.23 -33.86
C ARG A 38 4.51 -5.33 -32.79
N ASP A 39 3.82 -5.11 -31.67
CA ASP A 39 3.62 -6.12 -30.63
C ASP A 39 2.53 -7.13 -31.02
N SER A 40 2.79 -7.85 -32.12
CA SER A 40 1.87 -8.84 -32.67
C SER A 40 1.59 -9.99 -31.70
N ASN A 41 2.52 -10.31 -30.80
CA ASN A 41 2.32 -11.30 -29.75
C ASN A 41 1.24 -10.85 -28.78
N CYS A 42 1.35 -9.63 -28.24
CA CYS A 42 0.35 -9.09 -27.34
C CYS A 42 -1.04 -9.00 -27.99
N LEU A 43 -1.11 -8.57 -29.26
CA LEU A 43 -2.37 -8.53 -30.01
C LEU A 43 -3.00 -9.93 -30.17
N SER A 44 -2.19 -10.95 -30.49
CA SER A 44 -2.62 -12.33 -30.58
C SER A 44 -3.13 -12.87 -29.23
N GLU A 45 -2.43 -12.54 -28.15
CA GLU A 45 -2.83 -12.92 -26.79
C GLU A 45 -4.16 -12.30 -26.36
N ILE A 46 -4.43 -11.05 -26.72
CA ILE A 46 -5.71 -10.39 -26.46
C ILE A 46 -6.85 -11.13 -27.18
N GLU A 47 -6.66 -11.48 -28.45
CA GLU A 47 -7.68 -12.22 -29.20
C GLU A 47 -7.88 -13.64 -28.63
N ARG A 48 -6.80 -14.31 -28.22
CA ARG A 48 -6.88 -15.60 -27.52
C ARG A 48 -7.69 -15.47 -26.23
N ALA A 49 -7.39 -14.48 -25.39
CA ALA A 49 -8.13 -14.26 -24.14
C ALA A 49 -9.63 -14.03 -24.39
N LYS A 50 -10.01 -13.27 -25.43
CA LYS A 50 -11.41 -13.07 -25.82
C LYS A 50 -12.11 -14.35 -26.26
N MET A 51 -11.38 -15.26 -26.93
CA MET A 51 -11.93 -16.55 -27.34
C MET A 51 -12.13 -17.47 -26.14
N ASP A 52 -11.12 -17.59 -25.28
CA ASP A 52 -11.15 -18.47 -24.11
C ASP A 52 -12.20 -18.00 -23.08
N PHE A 53 -12.35 -16.69 -22.89
CA PHE A 53 -13.34 -16.09 -21.98
C PHE A 53 -14.80 -16.45 -22.30
N LYS A 54 -15.08 -16.94 -23.52
CA LYS A 54 -16.42 -17.43 -23.89
C LYS A 54 -16.75 -18.77 -23.25
N PHE A 55 -15.74 -19.53 -22.86
CA PHE A 55 -15.88 -20.89 -22.31
C PHE A 55 -15.63 -20.90 -20.80
N GLU A 56 -14.69 -20.09 -20.32
CA GLU A 56 -14.29 -20.08 -18.93
C GLU A 56 -13.87 -18.68 -18.47
N GLU A 57 -14.22 -18.33 -17.24
CA GLU A 57 -13.88 -17.04 -16.64
C GLU A 57 -12.77 -17.23 -15.62
N ILE A 58 -11.61 -16.65 -15.89
CA ILE A 58 -10.44 -16.78 -15.04
C ILE A 58 -9.96 -15.39 -14.62
N PHE A 59 -9.89 -15.18 -13.31
CA PHE A 59 -9.17 -14.08 -12.69
C PHE A 59 -7.70 -14.45 -12.58
N TYR A 60 -6.83 -13.64 -13.17
CA TYR A 60 -5.39 -13.81 -13.06
C TYR A 60 -4.80 -12.79 -12.09
N TYR A 61 -4.19 -13.28 -11.01
CA TYR A 61 -3.37 -12.44 -10.15
C TYR A 61 -2.00 -12.20 -10.82
N ILE A 62 -1.73 -10.95 -11.18
CA ILE A 62 -0.45 -10.52 -11.73
C ILE A 62 0.36 -9.92 -10.58
N GLU A 63 1.49 -10.55 -10.28
CA GLU A 63 2.33 -10.11 -9.18
C GLU A 63 3.06 -8.81 -9.56
N PRO A 64 2.86 -7.71 -8.81
CA PRO A 64 3.52 -6.44 -9.11
C PRO A 64 5.03 -6.54 -8.87
N GLU A 65 5.83 -5.96 -9.77
CA GLU A 65 7.29 -5.94 -9.67
C GLU A 65 7.75 -5.20 -8.39
N GLY A 66 8.78 -5.74 -7.71
CA GLY A 66 9.44 -5.05 -6.59
C GLY A 66 8.68 -5.04 -5.26
N TYR A 67 7.58 -5.79 -5.12
CA TYR A 67 6.89 -5.92 -3.84
C TYR A 67 7.67 -6.84 -2.87
N LEU A 68 8.17 -6.27 -1.77
CA LEU A 68 8.87 -6.96 -0.68
C LEU A 68 8.01 -7.11 0.59
N ASP A 69 6.72 -6.77 0.52
CA ASP A 69 5.82 -6.96 1.64
C ASP A 69 5.44 -8.43 1.76
N SER A 70 5.71 -9.06 2.91
CA SER A 70 5.35 -10.47 3.14
C SER A 70 3.85 -10.70 3.22
N ASP A 71 3.05 -9.66 3.52
CA ASP A 71 1.61 -9.77 3.78
C ASP A 71 0.73 -9.37 2.58
N TYR A 72 1.30 -8.96 1.44
CA TYR A 72 0.54 -8.54 0.25
C TYR A 72 -0.49 -9.57 -0.25
N LYS A 73 -0.21 -10.88 -0.11
CA LYS A 73 -1.11 -11.98 -0.51
C LYS A 73 -2.11 -12.39 0.57
N ARG A 74 -2.20 -11.66 1.69
CA ARG A 74 -3.07 -12.00 2.85
C ARG A 74 -4.55 -12.18 2.49
N HIS A 75 -5.02 -11.47 1.48
CA HIS A 75 -6.40 -11.50 1.03
C HIS A 75 -6.76 -12.71 0.14
N HIS A 76 -5.77 -13.47 -0.35
CA HIS A 76 -5.99 -14.54 -1.35
C HIS A 76 -6.99 -15.62 -0.92
N PRO A 77 -7.00 -16.13 0.33
CA PRO A 77 -7.99 -17.12 0.75
C PRO A 77 -9.44 -16.61 0.60
N TYR A 78 -9.68 -15.34 0.94
CA TYR A 78 -10.98 -14.69 0.81
C TYR A 78 -11.32 -14.38 -0.65
N LEU A 79 -10.33 -13.94 -1.44
CA LEU A 79 -10.51 -13.65 -2.86
C LEU A 79 -10.93 -14.91 -3.63
N LYS A 80 -10.23 -16.03 -3.41
CA LYS A 80 -10.58 -17.33 -4.01
C LYS A 80 -12.00 -17.76 -3.68
N LYS A 81 -12.44 -17.52 -2.44
CA LYS A 81 -13.82 -17.82 -2.02
C LYS A 81 -14.83 -16.94 -2.78
N LEU A 82 -14.62 -15.63 -2.81
CA LEU A 82 -15.51 -14.67 -3.49
C LEU A 82 -15.61 -14.94 -5.00
N LEU A 83 -14.49 -15.30 -5.64
CA LEU A 83 -14.45 -15.65 -7.07
C LEU A 83 -15.20 -16.96 -7.33
N LYS A 84 -14.99 -17.98 -6.49
CA LYS A 84 -15.69 -19.27 -6.61
C LYS A 84 -17.22 -19.13 -6.49
N GLU A 85 -17.72 -18.25 -5.62
CA GLU A 85 -19.15 -17.93 -5.51
C GLU A 85 -19.73 -17.36 -6.81
N LYS A 86 -18.88 -16.77 -7.67
CA LYS A 86 -19.22 -16.24 -8.99
C LYS A 86 -18.87 -17.20 -10.13
N GLN A 87 -18.40 -18.41 -9.83
CA GLN A 87 -17.91 -19.38 -10.82
C GLN A 87 -16.72 -18.86 -11.65
N ILE A 88 -15.90 -17.99 -11.05
CA ILE A 88 -14.66 -17.47 -11.66
C ILE A 88 -13.48 -18.24 -11.04
N GLU A 89 -12.62 -18.81 -11.87
CA GLU A 89 -11.40 -19.47 -11.40
C GLU A 89 -10.33 -18.43 -11.01
N PHE A 90 -9.51 -18.76 -10.02
CA PHE A 90 -8.35 -17.95 -9.63
C PHE A 90 -7.06 -18.63 -10.09
N CYS A 91 -6.24 -17.93 -10.87
CA CYS A 91 -4.93 -18.38 -11.29
C CYS A 91 -3.86 -17.31 -10.99
N TYR A 92 -2.61 -17.74 -10.82
CA TYR A 92 -1.46 -16.84 -10.84
C TYR A 92 -0.98 -16.68 -12.27
N SER A 93 -0.61 -15.45 -12.65
CA SER A 93 0.15 -15.27 -13.89
C SER A 93 1.54 -15.91 -13.75
N PRO A 94 1.97 -16.76 -14.71
CA PRO A 94 3.33 -17.27 -14.78
C PRO A 94 4.34 -16.26 -15.38
N GLU A 95 3.88 -15.13 -15.91
CA GLU A 95 4.73 -14.14 -16.58
C GLU A 95 5.22 -13.06 -15.61
N VAL A 96 6.52 -12.78 -15.66
CA VAL A 96 7.13 -11.64 -14.96
C VAL A 96 6.89 -10.37 -15.77
N GLU A 97 6.59 -9.25 -15.11
CA GLU A 97 6.51 -7.96 -15.80
C GLU A 97 7.89 -7.51 -16.31
N PHE A 98 7.95 -7.16 -17.59
CA PHE A 98 9.12 -6.55 -18.23
C PHE A 98 8.68 -5.30 -18.99
N SER A 99 9.54 -4.28 -19.03
CA SER A 99 9.22 -2.97 -19.61
C SER A 99 9.75 -2.76 -21.03
N LEU A 100 10.68 -3.60 -21.52
CA LEU A 100 11.32 -3.42 -22.83
C LEU A 100 11.62 -4.76 -23.50
N TYR A 101 11.18 -4.92 -24.76
CA TYR A 101 11.63 -5.99 -25.65
C TYR A 101 12.65 -5.45 -26.66
N ARG A 102 13.73 -6.21 -26.88
CA ARG A 102 14.71 -5.96 -27.93
C ARG A 102 14.70 -7.13 -28.91
N ILE A 103 14.33 -6.88 -30.17
CA ILE A 103 14.36 -7.90 -31.21
C ILE A 103 15.60 -7.69 -32.10
N GLY A 104 16.61 -8.54 -31.93
CA GLY A 104 17.74 -8.69 -32.86
C GLY A 104 18.83 -7.61 -32.81
N ASN A 105 19.71 -7.66 -33.81
CA ASN A 105 20.92 -6.82 -33.93
C ASN A 105 20.65 -5.40 -34.47
N LYS A 106 19.43 -5.13 -34.96
CA LYS A 106 19.01 -3.77 -35.37
C LYS A 106 18.19 -3.18 -34.23
N VAL A 107 18.59 -1.99 -33.78
CA VAL A 107 18.02 -1.29 -32.63
C VAL A 107 16.65 -0.71 -33.00
N GLU A 108 15.62 -1.56 -33.06
CA GLU A 108 14.23 -1.12 -32.94
C GLU A 108 13.70 -1.65 -31.61
N SER A 109 13.85 -0.85 -30.56
CA SER A 109 13.15 -1.05 -29.29
C SER A 109 11.78 -0.38 -29.39
N TYR A 110 10.73 -1.12 -29.06
CA TYR A 110 9.41 -0.56 -28.85
C TYR A 110 8.89 -0.98 -27.48
N PRO A 111 7.97 -0.21 -26.87
CA PRO A 111 7.33 -0.61 -25.63
C PRO A 111 6.51 -1.88 -25.89
N ALA A 112 6.92 -2.99 -25.29
CA ALA A 112 6.13 -4.21 -25.29
C ALA A 112 5.36 -4.29 -23.98
N VAL A 113 4.11 -4.73 -24.07
CA VAL A 113 3.29 -4.95 -22.88
C VAL A 113 3.44 -6.41 -22.49
N THR A 114 3.78 -6.67 -21.23
CA THR A 114 3.81 -8.03 -20.68
C THR A 114 2.47 -8.40 -20.07
N ASN A 115 2.22 -9.70 -19.89
CA ASN A 115 0.98 -10.23 -19.32
C ASN A 115 -0.27 -9.89 -20.15
N CYS A 116 -0.17 -9.76 -21.48
CA CYS A 116 -1.29 -9.27 -22.30
C CYS A 116 -2.50 -10.19 -22.21
N TYR A 117 -2.30 -11.51 -22.28
CA TYR A 117 -3.39 -12.47 -22.11
C TYR A 117 -4.10 -12.31 -20.75
N TYR A 118 -3.34 -12.23 -19.65
CA TYR A 118 -3.88 -12.16 -18.29
C TYR A 118 -4.57 -10.82 -18.01
N LYS A 119 -3.96 -9.71 -18.45
CA LYS A 119 -4.55 -8.37 -18.40
C LYS A 119 -5.86 -8.35 -19.20
N ALA A 120 -5.88 -8.96 -20.38
CA ALA A 120 -7.07 -9.03 -21.23
C ALA A 120 -8.20 -9.82 -20.56
N SER A 121 -7.90 -10.98 -19.95
CA SER A 121 -8.88 -11.75 -19.18
C SER A 121 -9.48 -10.94 -18.03
N ASN A 122 -8.63 -10.26 -17.25
CA ASN A 122 -9.08 -9.40 -16.15
C ASN A 122 -9.94 -8.23 -16.63
N GLU A 123 -9.59 -7.61 -17.77
CA GLU A 123 -10.41 -6.54 -18.36
C GLU A 123 -11.75 -7.06 -18.89
N LEU A 124 -11.82 -8.30 -19.39
CA LEU A 124 -13.09 -8.93 -19.75
C LEU A 124 -13.98 -9.15 -18.52
N LEU A 125 -13.42 -9.51 -17.37
CA LEU A 125 -14.15 -9.56 -16.10
C LEU A 125 -14.67 -8.17 -15.70
N ASN A 126 -13.84 -7.11 -15.83
CA ASN A 126 -14.27 -5.74 -15.58
C ASN A 126 -15.39 -5.30 -16.54
N LEU A 127 -15.33 -5.67 -17.81
CA LEU A 127 -16.39 -5.35 -18.76
C LEU A 127 -17.69 -6.09 -18.43
N LYS A 128 -17.61 -7.35 -17.98
CA LYS A 128 -18.79 -8.18 -17.65
C LYS A 128 -19.44 -7.81 -16.32
N TYR A 129 -18.64 -7.56 -15.28
CA TYR A 129 -19.12 -7.38 -13.90
C TYR A 129 -19.07 -5.92 -13.41
N GLY A 130 -18.54 -5.01 -14.22
CA GLY A 130 -18.42 -3.58 -13.92
C GLY A 130 -16.96 -3.12 -13.90
N HIS A 131 -16.71 -1.90 -14.40
CA HIS A 131 -15.38 -1.40 -14.82
C HIS A 131 -14.24 -1.43 -13.77
N ASN A 132 -14.53 -1.79 -12.52
CA ASN A 132 -13.54 -1.93 -11.43
C ASN A 132 -13.72 -3.24 -10.65
N PHE A 133 -14.36 -4.24 -11.24
CA PHE A 133 -14.71 -5.49 -10.58
C PHE A 133 -13.49 -6.14 -9.92
N THR A 134 -12.39 -6.33 -10.66
CA THR A 134 -11.17 -6.99 -10.14
C THR A 134 -10.63 -6.28 -8.90
N LYS A 135 -10.46 -4.96 -8.99
CA LYS A 135 -10.02 -4.12 -7.88
C LYS A 135 -10.98 -4.14 -6.68
N GLN A 136 -12.29 -4.17 -6.93
CA GLN A 136 -13.29 -4.18 -5.88
C GLN A 136 -13.35 -5.52 -5.16
N ILE A 137 -13.26 -6.63 -5.89
CA ILE A 137 -13.31 -7.96 -5.29
C ILE A 137 -12.04 -8.24 -4.47
N GLU A 138 -10.87 -7.78 -4.91
CA GLU A 138 -9.63 -7.81 -4.12
C GLU A 138 -9.74 -6.98 -2.83
N ARG A 139 -10.22 -5.74 -2.92
CA ARG A 139 -10.46 -4.88 -1.74
C ARG A 139 -11.45 -5.49 -0.76
N THR A 140 -12.50 -6.14 -1.27
CA THR A 140 -13.49 -6.83 -0.45
C THR A 140 -12.85 -8.03 0.25
N ALA A 141 -12.05 -8.82 -0.46
CA ALA A 141 -11.30 -9.93 0.11
C ALA A 141 -10.34 -9.47 1.22
N ASP A 142 -9.65 -8.36 1.03
CA ASP A 142 -8.72 -7.81 2.02
C ASP A 142 -9.46 -7.28 3.26
N SER A 143 -10.60 -6.61 3.06
CA SER A 143 -11.47 -6.18 4.16
C SER A 143 -11.99 -7.38 4.97
N LEU A 144 -12.38 -8.48 4.31
CA LEU A 144 -12.79 -9.71 4.98
C LEU A 144 -11.64 -10.34 5.78
N TYR A 145 -10.43 -10.32 5.22
CA TYR A 145 -9.24 -10.73 5.95
C TYR A 145 -9.07 -9.91 7.22
N VAL A 146 -9.11 -8.57 7.11
CA VAL A 146 -8.94 -7.69 8.28
C VAL A 146 -10.00 -7.95 9.34
N ILE A 147 -11.28 -8.01 8.94
CA ILE A 147 -12.41 -8.26 9.85
C ILE A 147 -12.29 -9.61 10.55
N SER A 148 -11.83 -10.64 9.84
CA SER A 148 -11.72 -12.00 10.39
C SER A 148 -10.75 -12.13 11.57
N ARG A 149 -9.79 -11.21 11.67
CA ARG A 149 -8.77 -11.18 12.74
C ARG A 149 -8.75 -9.85 13.48
N ILE A 150 -9.87 -9.13 13.50
CA ILE A 150 -9.98 -7.74 13.98
C ILE A 150 -9.50 -7.53 15.43
N GLU A 151 -9.58 -8.57 16.25
CA GLU A 151 -9.11 -8.54 17.63
C GLU A 151 -7.58 -8.71 17.76
N THR A 152 -6.93 -9.33 16.77
CA THR A 152 -5.49 -9.53 16.74
C THR A 152 -4.79 -8.25 16.25
N PRO A 153 -3.84 -7.68 17.01
CA PRO A 153 -3.12 -6.50 16.59
C PRO A 153 -2.38 -6.70 15.25
N PHE A 154 -2.46 -5.70 14.39
CA PHE A 154 -1.69 -5.62 13.15
C PHE A 154 -0.34 -4.97 13.42
N GLU A 155 0.72 -5.46 12.79
CA GLU A 155 2.05 -4.86 12.93
C GLU A 155 2.09 -3.53 12.19
N TYR A 156 2.44 -2.43 12.86
CA TYR A 156 2.61 -1.13 12.22
C TYR A 156 4.06 -0.93 11.74
N PRO A 157 4.31 -0.43 10.52
CA PRO A 157 3.33 0.07 9.53
C PRO A 157 2.90 -0.97 8.48
N ASN A 158 3.47 -2.18 8.48
CA ASN A 158 3.34 -3.11 7.35
C ASN A 158 1.95 -3.75 7.24
N GLY A 159 1.26 -3.97 8.36
CA GLY A 159 -0.06 -4.59 8.40
C GLY A 159 -1.23 -3.61 8.24
N VAL A 160 -0.96 -2.33 8.01
CA VAL A 160 -1.96 -1.25 7.97
C VAL A 160 -1.92 -0.51 6.64
N ASP A 161 -2.89 0.37 6.41
CA ASP A 161 -2.96 1.18 5.20
C ASP A 161 -1.73 2.07 5.05
N ASN A 162 -1.30 2.23 3.79
CA ASN A 162 -0.16 3.07 3.45
C ASN A 162 -0.34 4.50 4.00
N TYR A 163 0.73 5.04 4.56
CA TYR A 163 0.78 6.38 5.14
C TYR A 163 -0.20 6.62 6.31
N CYS A 164 -0.62 5.56 7.02
CA CYS A 164 -1.47 5.69 8.20
C CYS A 164 -0.82 6.55 9.30
N MET A 165 -1.45 7.69 9.63
CA MET A 165 -0.99 8.61 10.68
C MET A 165 -1.59 8.24 12.02
N ILE A 166 -0.76 7.77 12.95
CA ILE A 166 -1.16 7.36 14.31
C ILE A 166 -0.78 8.39 15.38
N TYR A 167 0.11 9.34 15.07
CA TYR A 167 0.53 10.40 15.99
C TYR A 167 0.01 11.77 15.52
N PRO A 168 -0.77 12.50 16.34
CA PRO A 168 -1.54 13.66 15.88
C PRO A 168 -0.70 14.90 15.62
N ASN A 169 0.44 15.07 16.30
CA ASN A 169 1.29 16.25 16.16
C ASN A 169 2.20 16.18 14.93
N ALA A 170 2.28 15.03 14.27
CA ALA A 170 3.08 14.85 13.09
C ALA A 170 2.34 15.31 11.84
N THR A 171 3.03 16.00 10.95
CA THR A 171 2.48 16.50 9.69
C THR A 171 2.61 15.49 8.54
N GLU A 172 3.63 14.61 8.62
CA GLU A 172 3.95 13.64 7.57
C GLU A 172 4.24 12.26 8.15
N PHE A 173 3.91 11.21 7.40
CA PHE A 173 4.07 9.82 7.81
C PHE A 173 5.50 9.46 8.18
N LEU A 174 6.46 9.88 7.34
CA LEU A 174 7.88 9.59 7.52
C LEU A 174 8.47 10.28 8.76
N ASP A 175 7.86 11.37 9.21
CA ASP A 175 8.36 12.18 10.32
C ASP A 175 7.67 11.90 11.66
N GLN A 176 6.64 11.04 11.70
CA GLN A 176 5.93 10.70 12.93
C GLN A 176 6.86 10.27 14.06
N LYS A 177 7.79 9.35 13.78
CA LYS A 177 8.76 8.88 14.80
C LYS A 177 9.66 10.02 15.30
N LYS A 178 10.09 10.93 14.42
CA LYS A 178 10.90 12.08 14.82
C LYS A 178 10.10 13.04 15.70
N GLN A 179 8.85 13.30 15.35
CA GLN A 179 7.97 14.18 16.11
C GLN A 179 7.65 13.60 17.50
N ILE A 180 7.40 12.29 17.61
CA ILE A 180 7.21 11.61 18.90
C ILE A 180 8.44 11.79 19.81
N LEU A 181 9.64 11.59 19.27
CA LEU A 181 10.89 11.78 20.02
C LEU A 181 11.05 13.22 20.48
N LYS A 182 10.83 14.18 19.59
CA LYS A 182 10.89 15.61 19.91
C LYS A 182 9.93 15.95 21.05
N ASP A 183 8.68 15.54 20.95
CA ASP A 183 7.66 15.85 21.95
C ASP A 183 7.99 15.20 23.30
N PHE A 184 8.48 13.96 23.32
CA PHE A 184 8.96 13.32 24.55
C PHE A 184 10.08 14.13 25.21
N PHE A 185 11.11 14.52 24.47
CA PHE A 185 12.25 15.23 25.03
C PHE A 185 11.96 16.68 25.44
N THR A 186 10.84 17.27 25.01
CA THR A 186 10.40 18.57 25.53
C THR A 186 9.95 18.52 26.98
N VAL A 187 9.39 17.38 27.41
CA VAL A 187 8.86 17.18 28.76
C VAL A 187 9.77 16.32 29.64
N PHE A 188 10.66 15.53 29.03
CA PHE A 188 11.59 14.64 29.74
C PHE A 188 12.54 15.41 30.68
N ARG A 189 12.74 14.87 31.88
CA ARG A 189 13.70 15.40 32.86
C ARG A 189 14.62 14.27 33.34
N PHE A 190 15.92 14.54 33.28
CA PHE A 190 16.90 13.64 33.88
C PHE A 190 16.73 13.59 35.40
N PRO A 191 16.77 12.40 36.02
CA PRO A 191 16.84 12.27 37.46
C PRO A 191 18.05 13.00 38.05
N SER A 192 17.93 13.45 39.30
CA SER A 192 19.07 14.07 40.00
C SER A 192 20.22 13.07 40.15
N GLY A 193 21.44 13.50 39.85
CA GLY A 193 22.63 12.64 39.87
C GLY A 193 22.77 11.72 38.66
N PHE A 194 21.97 11.91 37.61
CA PHE A 194 22.15 11.20 36.34
C PHE A 194 23.45 11.63 35.65
N ILE A 195 24.28 10.67 35.23
CA ILE A 195 25.56 10.92 34.59
C ILE A 195 25.35 11.01 33.08
N LYS A 196 25.56 12.19 32.50
CA LYS A 196 25.40 12.42 31.06
C LYS A 196 26.68 12.08 30.28
N SER A 197 26.48 11.45 29.13
CA SER A 197 27.46 11.17 28.11
C SER A 197 27.80 12.43 27.32
N ILE A 198 29.07 12.56 26.92
CA ILE A 198 29.56 13.65 26.07
C ILE A 198 28.87 13.62 24.70
N ASN A 199 28.54 12.42 24.21
CA ASN A 199 27.94 12.21 22.88
C ASN A 199 26.40 12.21 22.90
N GLN A 200 25.78 12.61 24.02
CA GLN A 200 24.33 12.63 24.24
C GLN A 200 23.62 11.28 24.14
N ARG A 201 24.31 10.18 23.82
CA ARG A 201 23.77 8.82 23.91
C ARG A 201 23.79 8.35 25.36
N ASP A 202 22.80 8.75 26.15
CA ASP A 202 22.74 8.40 27.57
C ASP A 202 22.06 7.06 27.81
N PHE A 203 20.98 6.81 27.06
CA PHE A 203 20.22 5.58 27.10
C PHE A 203 19.61 5.24 25.74
N PHE A 204 19.22 3.97 25.61
CA PHE A 204 18.43 3.48 24.50
C PHE A 204 17.29 2.64 25.06
N ALA A 205 16.06 3.11 24.85
CA ALA A 205 14.84 2.44 25.29
C ALA A 205 14.06 1.91 24.09
N LYS A 206 13.96 0.59 23.96
CA LYS A 206 13.06 -0.07 23.02
C LYS A 206 11.67 -0.11 23.63
N THR A 207 10.68 0.41 22.91
CA THR A 207 9.30 0.38 23.38
C THR A 207 8.43 -0.32 22.36
N ASN A 208 7.50 -1.12 22.87
CA ASN A 208 6.42 -1.69 22.09
C ASN A 208 5.13 -1.62 22.90
N PHE A 209 4.04 -1.32 22.22
CA PHE A 209 2.72 -1.22 22.84
C PHE A 209 1.63 -1.41 21.79
N ILE A 210 0.40 -1.64 22.25
CA ILE A 210 -0.77 -1.76 21.39
C ILE A 210 -1.57 -0.47 21.43
N ILE A 211 -1.84 0.10 20.26
CA ILE A 211 -2.85 1.13 20.06
C ILE A 211 -4.15 0.40 19.70
N LYS A 212 -5.14 0.48 20.57
CA LYS A 212 -6.43 -0.17 20.37
C LYS A 212 -7.31 0.59 19.37
N ARG A 213 -8.36 -0.07 18.88
CA ARG A 213 -9.39 0.53 18.02
C ARG A 213 -10.07 1.77 18.62
N ASP A 214 -10.19 1.83 19.95
CA ASP A 214 -10.70 3.00 20.68
C ASP A 214 -9.61 4.04 20.98
N SER A 215 -8.45 3.91 20.34
CA SER A 215 -7.24 4.74 20.51
C SER A 215 -6.60 4.69 21.90
N LYS A 216 -7.06 3.80 22.79
CA LYS A 216 -6.38 3.58 24.08
C LYS A 216 -5.13 2.74 23.91
N ILE A 217 -4.19 2.90 24.84
CA ILE A 217 -2.96 2.13 24.87
C ILE A 217 -3.09 0.93 25.81
N SER A 218 -2.51 -0.21 25.42
CA SER A 218 -2.27 -1.35 26.31
C SER A 218 -0.91 -2.00 26.05
N ASP A 219 -0.56 -2.94 26.92
CA ASP A 219 0.56 -3.87 26.73
C ASP A 219 1.89 -3.16 26.46
N ILE A 220 2.12 -2.06 27.20
CA ILE A 220 3.35 -1.28 27.11
C ILE A 220 4.51 -2.06 27.74
N ASN A 221 5.44 -2.48 26.87
CA ASN A 221 6.73 -3.05 27.24
C ASN A 221 7.84 -2.04 26.89
N ILE A 222 8.76 -1.84 27.85
CA ILE A 222 9.87 -0.88 27.75
C ILE A 222 11.12 -1.59 28.23
N GLU A 223 12.09 -1.75 27.32
CA GLU A 223 13.42 -2.29 27.61
C GLU A 223 14.43 -1.16 27.49
N ILE A 224 15.07 -0.78 28.60
CA ILE A 224 16.04 0.32 28.64
C ILE A 224 17.45 -0.19 28.87
N ASN A 225 18.41 0.35 28.12
CA ASN A 225 19.84 0.13 28.32
C ASN A 225 20.54 1.48 28.49
N PHE A 226 21.51 1.53 29.39
CA PHE A 226 22.30 2.73 29.67
C PHE A 226 23.70 2.62 29.10
N THR A 227 24.23 3.73 28.60
CA THR A 227 25.64 3.80 28.19
C THR A 227 26.57 3.82 29.39
N ASN A 228 26.20 4.51 30.48
CA ASN A 228 26.89 4.41 31.76
C ASN A 228 26.16 3.41 32.68
N PRO A 229 26.80 2.30 33.08
CA PRO A 229 26.19 1.30 33.97
C PRO A 229 25.69 1.86 35.32
N GLU A 230 26.32 2.90 35.86
CA GLU A 230 25.89 3.54 37.11
C GLU A 230 24.49 4.17 37.01
N ASN A 231 24.03 4.49 35.80
CA ASN A 231 22.69 5.03 35.58
C ASN A 231 21.59 3.97 35.66
N THR A 232 21.92 2.67 35.78
CA THR A 232 20.92 1.59 35.91
C THR A 232 20.00 1.79 37.11
N LYS A 233 20.47 2.45 38.18
CA LYS A 233 19.65 2.84 39.34
C LYS A 233 18.49 3.80 39.00
N PHE A 234 18.52 4.43 37.83
CA PHE A 234 17.50 5.36 37.35
C PHE A 234 16.49 4.72 36.39
N SER A 235 16.59 3.40 36.13
CA SER A 235 15.71 2.65 35.21
C SER A 235 14.23 2.95 35.46
N ASP A 236 13.76 2.76 36.69
CA ASP A 236 12.34 2.90 37.05
C ASP A 236 11.83 4.33 36.82
N SER A 237 12.67 5.33 37.11
CA SER A 237 12.31 6.74 36.92
C SER A 237 12.14 7.08 35.44
N ILE A 238 13.04 6.61 34.58
CA ILE A 238 12.97 6.88 33.14
C ILE A 238 11.85 6.05 32.49
N VAL A 239 11.69 4.79 32.87
CA VAL A 239 10.60 3.93 32.42
C VAL A 239 9.24 4.53 32.79
N SER A 240 9.10 5.09 34.00
CA SER A 240 7.86 5.76 34.42
C SER A 240 7.55 7.00 33.58
N GLN A 241 8.56 7.82 33.24
CA GLN A 241 8.38 8.96 32.35
C GLN A 241 8.00 8.54 30.91
N LEU A 242 8.64 7.51 30.37
CA LEU A 242 8.32 6.95 29.05
C LEU A 242 6.90 6.39 29.01
N ARG A 243 6.52 5.59 30.02
CA ARG A 243 5.17 5.04 30.16
C ARG A 243 4.13 6.16 30.23
N ALA A 244 4.33 7.15 31.09
CA ALA A 244 3.43 8.28 31.21
C ALA A 244 3.30 9.07 29.89
N PHE A 245 4.40 9.28 29.17
CA PHE A 245 4.34 9.93 27.85
C PHE A 245 3.53 9.10 26.84
N ILE A 246 3.77 7.79 26.76
CA ILE A 246 3.05 6.89 25.86
C ILE A 246 1.57 6.84 26.21
N GLU A 247 1.19 6.72 27.49
CA GLU A 247 -0.21 6.61 27.92
C GLU A 247 -1.00 7.90 27.70
N ASN A 248 -0.36 9.06 27.84
CA ASN A 248 -1.02 10.38 27.74
C ASN A 248 -0.92 11.01 26.35
N ALA A 249 -0.17 10.41 25.43
CA ALA A 249 -0.15 10.84 24.04
C ALA A 249 -1.50 10.54 23.36
N ASN A 250 -1.99 11.48 22.55
CA ASN A 250 -3.27 11.38 21.83
C ASN A 250 -3.14 10.51 20.57
N TRP A 251 -2.77 9.24 20.72
CA TRP A 251 -2.64 8.31 19.60
C TRP A 251 -3.95 8.18 18.82
N LYS A 252 -3.85 7.86 17.54
CA LYS A 252 -4.98 7.48 16.69
C LYS A 252 -4.87 6.01 16.36
N ALA A 253 -5.99 5.30 16.44
CA ALA A 253 -6.07 3.92 15.98
C ALA A 253 -5.65 3.81 14.51
N ALA A 254 -4.95 2.73 14.17
CA ALA A 254 -4.56 2.48 12.80
C ALA A 254 -5.74 1.99 11.95
N VAL A 255 -5.61 2.10 10.64
CA VAL A 255 -6.61 1.66 9.67
C VAL A 255 -5.97 0.64 8.75
N SER A 256 -6.63 -0.48 8.49
CA SER A 256 -6.21 -1.50 7.52
C SER A 256 -7.40 -1.83 6.62
N SER A 257 -7.21 -1.71 5.32
CA SER A 257 -8.27 -1.84 4.30
C SER A 257 -9.48 -0.94 4.58
N GLY A 258 -9.27 0.27 5.11
CA GLY A 258 -10.35 1.17 5.53
C GLY A 258 -11.06 0.80 6.85
N VAL A 259 -10.64 -0.27 7.54
CA VAL A 259 -11.20 -0.71 8.82
C VAL A 259 -10.30 -0.27 9.97
N ILE A 260 -10.86 0.30 11.04
CA ILE A 260 -10.10 0.65 12.24
C ILE A 260 -9.67 -0.63 12.98
N VAL A 261 -8.38 -0.79 13.24
CA VAL A 261 -7.79 -2.01 13.83
C VAL A 261 -6.99 -1.73 15.09
N ASN A 262 -6.78 -2.76 15.91
CA ASN A 262 -5.72 -2.74 16.90
C ASN A 262 -4.37 -2.80 16.17
N SER A 263 -3.37 -2.04 16.60
CA SER A 263 -2.05 -2.07 16.00
C SER A 263 -0.94 -2.14 17.03
N LYS A 264 0.05 -3.00 16.79
CA LYS A 264 1.28 -3.03 17.56
C LYS A 264 2.25 -2.01 16.99
N PHE A 265 2.67 -1.07 17.84
CA PHE A 265 3.58 0.00 17.48
C PHE A 265 4.91 -0.16 18.19
N GLN A 266 6.00 0.10 17.46
CA GLN A 266 7.35 0.04 17.97
C GLN A 266 8.09 1.34 17.70
N ILE A 267 8.66 1.90 18.77
CA ILE A 267 9.52 3.09 18.70
C ILE A 267 10.66 2.97 19.71
N ASN A 268 11.83 3.45 19.31
CA ASN A 268 13.00 3.49 20.16
C ASN A 268 13.22 4.93 20.61
N PHE A 269 13.33 5.15 21.92
CA PHE A 269 13.70 6.44 22.50
C PHE A 269 15.19 6.44 22.82
N TYR A 270 15.90 7.43 22.33
CA TYR A 270 17.31 7.66 22.57
C TYR A 270 17.59 9.15 22.42
N ASN A 271 18.57 9.64 23.17
CA ASN A 271 19.07 11.00 23.06
C ASN A 271 20.46 11.06 22.40
#